data_AF-A0A4S2HN53-F1
#
_entry.id   AF-A0A4S2HN53-F1
#
_cell.length_a   1.000
_cell.length_b   1.000
_cell.length_c   1.000
_cell.angle_alpha   90.00
_cell.angle_beta   90.00
_cell.angle_gamma   90.00
#
_symmetry.space_group_name_H-M   'P 1'
#
loop_
_entity.id
_entity.type
_entity.pdbx_description
1 polymer ?
#
loop_
_entity_poly.entity_id
_entity_poly.type
_entity_poly.pdbx_seq_one_letter_code
_entity_poly.pdbx_strand_id
1 'polypeptide(L)'
;MCYTKEQREKELKSHCFREKIEGCKDDLPYDGFLETDHVLCAILLRLADVLDFDMSRAPHVLYEFQKISTTGNPSAETEWKKYQVSNGFKLMQENRTLVYRAVCEDMQDEYTIMNFLDYVDEELENCSLKLKQYGHAKWKSINIPMKAERYIERRGYQTGEYRLTLEADNVLDLLMGDDLYSADVTFIRELLQNALDAVRARRAVDYRWNWEEENYIIVSDWSDKEENQWFRIDDSGIGMDEQAIMNYFLRVGRSYYQSDEFKKLKYDNKRNYDFMPISKFGIGILSCFLKGGRMEVSTRRCQSGEGIRFSMKGTKGYYSLAVEEKLIPDRAGINGCRENVRWFPMKAAGYIELVGRKIFSSGLGCQYPSYYGNMEYGKFTDLLNDAEFCIQAEEMLECRSGVSIKDMKEKMALSSGKEEIAVTGFWNIFYDYDEPRLYFLKIFERVLLQTEFEISWDFNRNGAIEYFITGIRKTPVLAAEKELLPMTFVHSFNNNTKLLTNADNLDRCALNAEHPFLVWLMKNAEFLAIRYKSLWKRIRKNICLLDSEHMKTEIDNFLKEIQKRGEIYIPDNVWVKDEDFLELF
;
A
#
# COMPACT_ATOMS: atom_id res chain seq x y z
N MET A 1 -35.30 34.98 -1.98
CA MET A 1 -34.00 35.07 -2.70
C MET A 1 -33.70 33.68 -3.26
N CYS A 2 -33.43 33.54 -4.56
CA CYS A 2 -33.17 32.25 -5.18
C CYS A 2 -31.69 31.90 -5.04
N TYR A 3 -31.37 30.86 -4.26
CA TYR A 3 -30.03 30.29 -4.16
C TYR A 3 -29.62 29.58 -5.45
N THR A 4 -28.35 29.69 -5.83
CA THR A 4 -27.75 28.93 -6.93
C THR A 4 -27.68 27.43 -6.59
N LYS A 5 -27.58 26.55 -7.59
CA LYS A 5 -27.45 25.09 -7.39
C LYS A 5 -26.25 24.74 -6.50
N GLU A 6 -25.15 25.47 -6.68
CA GLU A 6 -23.93 25.34 -5.88
C GLU A 6 -24.15 25.79 -4.43
N GLN A 7 -24.91 26.87 -4.20
CA GLN A 7 -25.30 27.29 -2.85
C GLN A 7 -26.25 26.29 -2.19
N ARG A 8 -27.18 25.67 -2.94
CA ARG A 8 -28.03 24.58 -2.42
C ARG A 8 -27.22 23.33 -2.08
N GLU A 9 -26.24 22.94 -2.89
CA GLU A 9 -25.36 21.80 -2.60
C GLU A 9 -24.44 22.09 -1.40
N LYS A 10 -24.00 23.34 -1.22
CA LYS A 10 -23.22 23.78 -0.07
C LYS A 10 -24.07 23.87 1.21
N GLU A 11 -25.33 24.31 1.11
CA GLU A 11 -26.29 24.30 2.22
C GLU A 11 -26.79 22.89 2.55
N LEU A 12 -26.99 22.00 1.57
CA LEU A 12 -27.28 20.59 1.79
C LEU A 12 -26.10 19.86 2.46
N LYS A 13 -24.86 20.24 2.14
CA LYS A 13 -23.66 19.78 2.86
C LYS A 13 -23.49 20.43 4.23
N SER A 14 -23.90 21.69 4.41
CA SER A 14 -23.82 22.40 5.70
C SER A 14 -24.97 22.07 6.65
N HIS A 15 -26.12 21.58 6.16
CA HIS A 15 -27.16 21.02 7.02
C HIS A 15 -26.71 19.72 7.72
N CYS A 16 -25.57 19.17 7.32
CA CYS A 16 -24.76 18.28 8.15
C CYS A 16 -23.94 19.07 9.20
N PHE A 17 -24.55 20.00 9.95
CA PHE A 17 -23.98 20.50 11.21
C PHE A 17 -24.06 19.37 12.24
N ARG A 18 -23.18 18.37 12.06
CA ARG A 18 -22.74 17.42 13.08
C ARG A 18 -21.60 18.02 13.90
N GLU A 19 -21.60 19.34 14.12
CA GLU A 19 -20.71 19.90 15.13
C GLU A 19 -21.27 19.51 16.49
N LYS A 20 -20.70 18.43 17.04
CA LYS A 20 -20.95 18.03 18.41
C LYS A 20 -20.63 19.18 19.35
N ILE A 21 -21.38 19.29 20.45
CA ILE A 21 -21.04 20.25 21.51
C ILE A 21 -19.59 20.09 21.99
N GLU A 22 -18.98 18.91 21.83
CA GLU A 22 -17.56 18.60 22.05
C GLU A 22 -16.60 19.61 21.42
N GLY A 23 -16.87 20.11 20.20
CA GLY A 23 -16.01 21.06 19.49
C GLY A 23 -16.06 22.51 20.02
N CYS A 24 -16.99 22.81 20.93
CA CYS A 24 -17.06 24.12 21.56
C CYS A 24 -15.84 24.32 22.49
N LYS A 25 -15.08 25.40 22.28
CA LYS A 25 -13.86 25.72 23.05
C LYS A 25 -14.17 25.76 24.55
N ASP A 26 -13.34 25.09 25.34
CA ASP A 26 -13.50 24.93 26.80
C ASP A 26 -13.35 26.24 27.60
N ASP A 27 -12.92 27.33 26.94
CA ASP A 27 -12.62 28.63 27.55
C ASP A 27 -13.68 29.71 27.21
N LEU A 28 -14.96 29.36 27.14
CA LEU A 28 -16.02 30.39 27.00
C LEU A 28 -16.25 31.10 28.35
N PRO A 29 -15.91 32.40 28.48
CA PRO A 29 -15.98 33.08 29.77
C PRO A 29 -17.42 33.41 30.15
N TYR A 30 -17.68 33.52 31.46
CA TYR A 30 -18.89 34.16 31.96
C TYR A 30 -18.75 35.69 31.86
N ASP A 31 -19.67 36.35 31.18
CA ASP A 31 -19.72 37.80 31.11
C ASP A 31 -20.45 38.34 32.35
N GLY A 32 -19.68 38.85 33.32
CA GLY A 32 -20.22 39.43 34.55
C GLY A 32 -20.91 40.78 34.38
N PHE A 33 -20.70 41.49 33.26
CA PHE A 33 -21.38 42.76 32.98
C PHE A 33 -22.76 42.53 32.36
N LEU A 34 -22.88 41.55 31.46
CA LEU A 34 -24.13 41.16 30.81
C LEU A 34 -24.87 40.02 31.56
N GLU A 35 -24.33 39.54 32.68
CA GLU A 35 -24.78 38.33 33.39
C GLU A 35 -25.01 37.13 32.46
N THR A 36 -24.16 36.98 31.44
CA THR A 36 -24.37 36.02 30.36
C THR A 36 -23.38 34.86 30.48
N ASP A 37 -23.92 33.64 30.53
CA ASP A 37 -23.13 32.42 30.44
C ASP A 37 -23.14 31.90 29.00
N HIS A 38 -22.02 32.08 28.30
CA HIS A 38 -21.87 31.66 26.91
C HIS A 38 -21.93 30.13 26.75
N VAL A 39 -21.51 29.36 27.75
CA VAL A 39 -21.62 27.89 27.75
C VAL A 39 -23.10 27.50 27.81
N LEU A 40 -23.88 28.14 28.68
CA LEU A 40 -25.31 27.91 28.75
C LEU A 40 -26.02 28.28 27.43
N CYS A 41 -25.68 29.42 26.82
CA CYS A 41 -26.25 29.81 25.53
C CYS A 41 -25.95 28.79 24.43
N ALA A 42 -24.71 28.31 24.34
CA ALA A 42 -24.32 27.30 23.36
C ALA A 42 -25.09 26.00 23.56
N ILE A 43 -25.27 25.56 24.81
CA ILE A 43 -26.05 24.37 25.15
C ILE A 43 -27.52 24.55 24.78
N LEU A 44 -28.13 25.69 25.10
CA LEU A 44 -29.54 25.96 24.76
C LEU A 44 -29.76 25.95 23.25
N LEU A 45 -28.85 26.55 22.47
CA LEU A 45 -28.93 26.52 21.01
C LEU A 45 -28.76 25.11 20.44
N ARG A 46 -27.82 24.32 20.98
CA ARG A 46 -27.61 22.93 20.55
C ARG A 46 -28.83 22.06 20.85
N LEU A 47 -29.38 22.18 22.06
CA LEU A 47 -30.58 21.44 22.45
C LEU A 47 -31.80 21.87 21.63
N ALA A 48 -31.96 23.18 21.35
CA ALA A 48 -33.03 23.66 20.49
C ALA A 48 -32.93 23.08 19.08
N ASP A 49 -31.72 23.04 18.50
CA ASP A 49 -31.48 22.46 17.18
C ASP A 49 -31.74 20.95 17.14
N VAL A 50 -31.23 20.19 18.10
CA VAL A 50 -31.34 18.72 18.10
C VAL A 50 -32.76 18.25 18.45
N LEU A 51 -33.46 18.97 19.32
CA LEU A 51 -34.84 18.64 19.72
C LEU A 51 -35.91 19.18 18.77
N ASP A 52 -35.55 20.03 17.82
CA ASP A 52 -36.42 20.43 16.70
C ASP A 52 -36.50 19.29 15.67
N PHE A 53 -37.19 18.21 16.04
CA PHE A 53 -37.26 16.95 15.29
C PHE A 53 -38.69 16.51 15.04
N ASP A 54 -39.42 17.28 14.23
CA ASP A 54 -40.77 16.98 13.80
C ASP A 54 -41.05 17.41 12.35
N MET A 55 -42.26 17.09 11.89
CA MET A 55 -42.71 17.37 10.51
C MET A 55 -42.71 18.86 10.14
N SER A 56 -42.72 19.79 11.09
CA SER A 56 -42.68 21.23 10.81
C SER A 56 -41.33 21.66 10.24
N ARG A 57 -40.25 20.93 10.56
CA ARG A 57 -38.90 21.18 10.04
C ARG A 57 -38.72 20.70 8.60
N ALA A 58 -39.49 19.70 8.17
CA ALA A 58 -39.49 19.19 6.79
C ALA A 58 -40.91 19.00 6.22
N PRO A 59 -41.67 20.08 5.97
CA PRO A 59 -43.05 19.98 5.51
C PRO A 59 -43.19 19.26 4.17
N HIS A 60 -44.19 18.38 4.05
CA HIS A 60 -44.46 17.62 2.83
C HIS A 60 -44.61 18.50 1.57
N VAL A 61 -45.24 19.67 1.71
CA VAL A 61 -45.43 20.62 0.60
C VAL A 61 -44.08 21.07 0.02
N LEU A 62 -43.06 21.29 0.86
CA LEU A 62 -41.72 21.67 0.38
C LEU A 62 -41.00 20.48 -0.25
N TYR A 63 -41.19 19.28 0.30
CA TYR A 63 -40.63 18.05 -0.26
C TYR A 63 -41.11 17.81 -1.71
N GLU A 64 -42.41 17.94 -1.95
CA GLU A 64 -43.01 17.83 -3.28
C GLU A 64 -42.57 18.96 -4.21
N PHE A 65 -42.60 20.21 -3.74
CA PHE A 65 -42.22 21.37 -4.55
C PHE A 65 -40.76 21.30 -5.01
N GLN A 66 -39.86 20.87 -4.11
CA GLN A 66 -38.45 20.66 -4.44
C GLN A 66 -38.20 19.38 -5.23
N LYS A 67 -39.23 18.54 -5.40
CA LYS A 67 -39.20 17.26 -6.09
C LYS A 67 -38.08 16.35 -5.57
N ILE A 68 -37.90 16.30 -4.25
CA ILE A 68 -36.80 15.58 -3.60
C ILE A 68 -36.72 14.12 -4.06
N SER A 69 -37.85 13.43 -4.20
CA SER A 69 -37.94 12.06 -4.70
C SER A 69 -37.39 11.85 -6.12
N THR A 70 -37.33 12.90 -6.94
CA THR A 70 -36.85 12.84 -8.33
C THR A 70 -35.40 13.31 -8.49
N THR A 71 -34.76 13.74 -7.40
CA THR A 71 -33.37 14.24 -7.44
C THR A 71 -32.35 13.11 -7.64
N GLY A 72 -32.74 11.85 -7.42
CA GLY A 72 -31.83 10.71 -7.47
C GLY A 72 -30.81 10.70 -6.32
N ASN A 73 -31.03 11.46 -5.26
CA ASN A 73 -30.19 11.50 -4.06
C ASN A 73 -30.87 10.78 -2.88
N PRO A 74 -30.54 9.49 -2.62
CA PRO A 74 -31.18 8.69 -1.58
C PRO A 74 -31.01 9.27 -0.17
N SER A 75 -29.88 9.93 0.09
CA SER A 75 -29.58 10.54 1.39
C SER A 75 -30.50 11.71 1.67
N ALA A 76 -30.80 12.54 0.67
CA ALA A 76 -31.73 13.65 0.82
C ALA A 76 -33.16 13.15 1.07
N GLU A 77 -33.59 12.11 0.37
CA GLU A 77 -34.90 11.51 0.59
C GLU A 77 -35.05 10.92 2.00
N THR A 78 -34.05 10.16 2.45
CA THR A 78 -34.01 9.56 3.79
C THR A 78 -34.03 10.63 4.89
N GLU A 79 -33.26 11.71 4.71
CA GLU A 79 -33.18 12.82 5.66
C GLU A 79 -34.51 13.57 5.79
N TRP A 80 -35.30 13.70 4.72
CA TRP A 80 -36.61 14.36 4.81
C TRP A 80 -37.68 13.44 5.41
N LYS A 81 -37.71 12.18 4.98
CA LYS A 81 -38.71 11.21 5.43
C LYS A 81 -38.72 11.05 6.94
N LYS A 82 -37.54 10.99 7.59
CA LYS A 82 -37.44 10.87 9.07
C LYS A 82 -38.19 11.98 9.82
N TYR A 83 -38.16 13.23 9.35
CA TYR A 83 -38.88 14.34 10.00
C TYR A 83 -40.39 14.24 9.75
N GLN A 84 -40.80 13.80 8.55
CA GLN A 84 -42.21 13.71 8.16
C GLN A 84 -43.00 12.67 8.97
N VAL A 85 -42.34 11.60 9.41
CA VAL A 85 -42.94 10.57 10.27
C VAL A 85 -42.79 10.87 11.77
N SER A 86 -42.04 11.93 12.12
CA SER A 86 -41.79 12.34 13.50
C SER A 86 -42.88 13.29 14.02
N ASN A 87 -43.41 13.00 15.21
CA ASN A 87 -44.35 13.88 15.94
C ASN A 87 -43.64 14.80 16.95
N GLY A 88 -42.31 14.70 17.07
CA GLY A 88 -41.51 15.60 17.89
C GLY A 88 -41.34 15.18 19.35
N PHE A 89 -40.65 16.05 20.07
CA PHE A 89 -40.36 15.92 21.48
C PHE A 89 -41.34 16.71 22.33
N LYS A 90 -41.65 16.19 23.53
CA LYS A 90 -42.43 16.88 24.55
C LYS A 90 -41.80 16.66 25.92
N LEU A 91 -41.49 17.75 26.61
CA LEU A 91 -41.04 17.70 28.00
C LEU A 91 -42.27 17.60 28.93
N MET A 92 -42.38 16.49 29.65
CA MET A 92 -43.43 16.27 30.63
C MET A 92 -43.03 16.97 31.95
N GLN A 93 -43.75 18.02 32.33
CA GLN A 93 -43.36 18.88 33.46
C GLN A 93 -43.42 18.16 34.82
N GLU A 94 -44.30 17.16 34.95
CA GLU A 94 -44.55 16.43 36.21
C GLU A 94 -43.35 15.59 36.66
N ASN A 95 -42.68 14.93 35.71
CA ASN A 95 -41.55 14.03 35.99
C ASN A 95 -40.23 14.50 35.32
N ARG A 96 -40.26 15.63 34.61
CA ARG A 96 -39.14 16.15 33.79
C ARG A 96 -38.63 15.14 32.75
N THR A 97 -39.49 14.25 32.29
CA THR A 97 -39.15 13.28 31.26
C THR A 97 -39.32 13.89 29.87
N LEU A 98 -38.30 13.73 29.03
CA LEU A 98 -38.37 14.06 27.62
C LEU A 98 -38.99 12.89 26.86
N VAL A 99 -40.13 13.10 26.21
CA VAL A 99 -40.86 12.05 25.48
C VAL A 99 -40.82 12.36 23.99
N TYR A 100 -40.45 11.37 23.18
CA TYR A 100 -40.48 11.43 21.72
C TYR A 100 -41.58 10.53 21.15
N ARG A 101 -42.26 10.98 20.08
CA ARG A 101 -43.29 10.22 19.38
C ARG A 101 -43.09 10.20 17.87
N ALA A 102 -43.40 9.07 17.24
CA ALA A 102 -43.45 8.92 15.79
C ALA A 102 -44.45 7.84 15.37
N VAL A 103 -44.91 7.91 14.12
CA VAL A 103 -45.73 6.87 13.47
C VAL A 103 -45.02 6.43 12.20
N CYS A 104 -44.57 5.18 12.17
CA CYS A 104 -43.80 4.63 11.05
C CYS A 104 -44.60 3.56 10.30
N GLU A 105 -44.55 3.64 8.96
CA GLU A 105 -45.08 2.63 8.04
C GLU A 105 -43.95 1.84 7.34
N ASP A 106 -42.71 2.32 7.43
CA ASP A 106 -41.50 1.72 6.86
C ASP A 106 -40.46 1.44 7.97
N MET A 107 -39.86 0.25 7.93
CA MET A 107 -38.81 -0.18 8.86
C MET A 107 -37.55 0.69 8.73
N GLN A 108 -37.24 1.16 7.53
CA GLN A 108 -36.07 2.01 7.27
C GLN A 108 -36.22 3.39 7.93
N ASP A 109 -37.44 3.93 7.96
CA ASP A 109 -37.74 5.20 8.64
C ASP A 109 -37.61 5.06 10.16
N GLU A 110 -38.13 3.97 10.75
CA GLU A 110 -37.91 3.65 12.18
C GLU A 110 -36.41 3.52 12.50
N TYR A 111 -35.65 2.80 11.67
CA TYR A 111 -34.21 2.63 11.89
C TYR A 111 -33.47 3.97 11.85
N THR A 112 -33.78 4.83 10.86
CA THR A 112 -33.17 6.16 10.75
C THR A 112 -33.55 7.05 11.94
N ILE A 113 -34.80 7.01 12.42
CA ILE A 113 -35.23 7.73 13.63
C ILE A 113 -34.47 7.22 14.85
N MET A 114 -34.40 5.91 15.05
CA MET A 114 -33.74 5.31 16.22
C MET A 114 -32.26 5.71 16.29
N ASN A 115 -31.54 5.66 15.17
CA ASN A 115 -30.16 6.14 15.08
C ASN A 115 -30.03 7.63 15.44
N PHE A 116 -30.99 8.46 15.00
CA PHE A 116 -31.00 9.88 15.34
C PHE A 116 -31.30 10.12 16.81
N LEU A 117 -32.19 9.32 17.42
CA LEU A 117 -32.49 9.40 18.86
C LEU A 117 -31.32 8.94 19.72
N ASP A 118 -30.53 7.96 19.28
CA ASP A 118 -29.28 7.59 19.94
C ASP A 118 -28.28 8.76 19.92
N TYR A 119 -28.20 9.47 18.80
CA TYR A 119 -27.41 10.70 18.70
C TYR A 119 -27.94 11.82 19.63
N VAL A 120 -29.27 11.98 19.73
CA VAL A 120 -29.88 12.94 20.66
C VAL A 120 -29.54 12.61 22.11
N ASP A 121 -29.61 11.34 22.51
CA ASP A 121 -29.24 10.90 23.86
C ASP A 121 -27.76 11.20 24.16
N GLU A 122 -26.85 10.97 23.21
CA GLU A 122 -25.42 11.31 23.34
C GLU A 122 -25.21 12.83 23.50
N GLU A 123 -25.90 13.66 22.70
CA GLU A 123 -25.81 15.12 22.82
C GLU A 123 -26.40 15.64 24.14
N LEU A 124 -27.50 15.06 24.62
CA LEU A 124 -28.09 15.40 25.92
C LEU A 124 -27.10 15.13 27.07
N GLU A 125 -26.44 13.97 27.04
CA GLU A 125 -25.39 13.61 27.99
C GLU A 125 -24.20 14.58 27.92
N ASN A 126 -23.71 14.86 26.71
CA ASN A 126 -22.59 15.79 26.50
C ASN A 126 -22.91 17.21 26.98
N CYS A 127 -24.11 17.71 26.68
CA CYS A 127 -24.58 19.02 27.17
C CYS A 127 -24.67 19.04 28.70
N SER A 128 -25.17 17.98 29.32
CA SER A 128 -25.25 17.83 30.79
C SER A 128 -23.87 17.87 31.44
N LEU A 129 -22.90 17.13 30.88
CA LEU A 129 -21.51 17.10 31.36
C LEU A 129 -20.84 18.46 31.22
N LYS A 130 -20.94 19.10 30.04
CA LYS A 130 -20.34 20.42 29.80
C LYS A 130 -20.92 21.51 30.69
N LEU A 131 -22.23 21.52 30.93
CA LEU A 131 -22.84 22.47 31.86
C LEU A 131 -22.29 22.31 33.28
N LYS A 132 -22.15 21.06 33.75
CA LYS A 132 -21.60 20.77 35.09
C LYS A 132 -20.13 21.13 35.22
N GLN A 133 -19.35 20.92 34.17
CA GLN A 133 -17.91 21.16 34.18
C GLN A 133 -17.59 22.66 34.02
N TYR A 134 -18.09 23.28 32.95
CA TYR A 134 -17.67 24.62 32.49
C TYR A 134 -18.71 25.72 32.74
N GLY A 135 -19.97 25.37 32.98
CA GLY A 135 -21.03 26.35 33.24
C GLY A 135 -20.79 27.15 34.53
N HIS A 136 -21.32 28.36 34.59
CA HIS A 136 -21.28 29.19 35.80
C HIS A 136 -22.09 28.53 36.94
N ALA A 137 -21.65 28.72 38.19
CA ALA A 137 -22.23 28.07 39.37
C ALA A 137 -23.76 28.24 39.50
N LYS A 138 -24.30 29.37 39.01
CA LYS A 138 -25.74 29.68 38.97
C LYS A 138 -26.58 28.64 38.20
N TRP A 139 -26.00 28.00 37.19
CA TRP A 139 -26.74 27.18 36.22
C TRP A 139 -26.46 25.68 36.33
N LYS A 140 -25.46 25.28 37.13
CA LYS A 140 -25.08 23.87 37.32
C LYS A 140 -26.20 23.01 37.95
N SER A 141 -27.23 23.63 38.53
CA SER A 141 -28.40 22.95 39.09
C SER A 141 -29.48 22.60 38.05
N ILE A 142 -29.36 23.07 36.81
CA ILE A 142 -30.27 22.71 35.73
C ILE A 142 -30.11 21.22 35.43
N ASN A 143 -31.22 20.48 35.50
CA ASN A 143 -31.24 19.05 35.20
C ASN A 143 -31.66 18.83 33.75
N ILE A 144 -30.70 18.52 32.88
CA ILE A 144 -30.95 18.12 31.50
C ILE A 144 -31.29 16.62 31.49
N PRO A 145 -32.41 16.19 30.88
CA PRO A 145 -32.74 14.78 30.75
C PRO A 145 -31.61 14.04 30.02
N MET A 146 -31.13 12.92 30.55
CA MET A 146 -30.02 12.17 29.94
C MET A 146 -30.46 11.38 28.70
N LYS A 147 -31.74 10.99 28.64
CA LYS A 147 -32.30 10.21 27.53
C LYS A 147 -33.75 10.58 27.28
N ALA A 148 -34.19 10.41 26.04
CA ALA A 148 -35.60 10.51 25.68
C ALA A 148 -36.32 9.16 25.81
N GLU A 149 -37.54 9.18 26.36
CA GLU A 149 -38.46 8.05 26.27
C GLU A 149 -39.09 8.00 24.88
N ARG A 150 -38.97 6.86 24.20
CA ARG A 150 -39.28 6.73 22.77
C ARG A 150 -40.58 5.94 22.58
N TYR A 151 -41.59 6.54 21.95
CA TYR A 151 -42.86 5.89 21.62
C TYR A 151 -43.09 5.92 20.11
N ILE A 152 -42.74 4.82 19.44
CA ILE A 152 -42.89 4.66 17.99
C ILE A 152 -44.07 3.72 17.72
N GLU A 153 -45.13 4.25 17.11
CA GLU A 153 -46.25 3.46 16.58
C GLU A 153 -45.84 2.86 15.24
N ARG A 154 -46.02 1.55 15.07
CA ARG A 154 -45.60 0.80 13.87
C ARG A 154 -46.81 0.28 13.14
N ARG A 155 -46.87 0.50 11.83
CA ARG A 155 -47.99 0.08 10.98
C ARG A 155 -47.48 -0.77 9.82
N GLY A 156 -47.97 -2.00 9.73
CA GLY A 156 -47.72 -2.86 8.58
C GLY A 156 -46.40 -3.64 8.57
N TYR A 157 -45.54 -3.49 9.59
CA TYR A 157 -44.30 -4.26 9.71
C TYR A 157 -43.99 -4.67 11.16
N GLN A 158 -43.13 -5.67 11.32
CA GLN A 158 -42.59 -6.09 12.61
C GLN A 158 -41.15 -5.61 12.74
N THR A 159 -40.79 -5.11 13.93
CA THR A 159 -39.43 -4.66 14.25
C THR A 159 -38.56 -5.83 14.73
N GLY A 160 -37.27 -5.78 14.41
CA GLY A 160 -36.26 -6.78 14.79
C GLY A 160 -34.93 -6.50 14.08
N GLU A 161 -33.83 -7.11 14.53
CA GLU A 161 -32.51 -6.95 13.93
C GLU A 161 -32.34 -7.81 12.64
N TYR A 162 -33.20 -7.60 11.65
CA TYR A 162 -33.13 -8.29 10.37
C TYR A 162 -32.10 -7.64 9.44
N ARG A 163 -30.81 -7.92 9.68
CA ARG A 163 -29.70 -7.45 8.84
C ARG A 163 -28.89 -8.63 8.29
N LEU A 164 -28.28 -8.43 7.12
CA LEU A 164 -27.23 -9.34 6.67
C LEU A 164 -26.08 -9.27 7.67
N THR A 165 -25.74 -10.42 8.24
CA THR A 165 -24.57 -10.59 9.10
C THR A 165 -23.49 -11.32 8.33
N LEU A 166 -22.26 -10.81 8.40
CA LEU A 166 -21.11 -11.50 7.83
C LEU A 166 -20.50 -12.41 8.89
N GLU A 167 -20.20 -13.64 8.50
CA GLU A 167 -19.38 -14.53 9.29
C GLU A 167 -17.92 -14.22 8.98
N ALA A 168 -17.26 -13.50 9.90
CA ALA A 168 -15.94 -12.94 9.68
C ALA A 168 -14.92 -13.99 9.20
N ASP A 169 -14.95 -15.18 9.79
CA ASP A 169 -14.08 -16.30 9.42
C ASP A 169 -14.27 -16.75 7.97
N ASN A 170 -15.52 -16.91 7.52
CA ASN A 170 -15.82 -17.32 6.15
C ASN A 170 -15.46 -16.24 5.12
N VAL A 171 -15.62 -14.97 5.48
CA VAL A 171 -15.17 -13.85 4.63
C VAL A 171 -13.65 -13.83 4.50
N LEU A 172 -12.92 -14.05 5.60
CA LEU A 172 -11.46 -14.15 5.58
C LEU A 172 -11.01 -15.33 4.72
N ASP A 173 -11.63 -16.49 4.85
CA ASP A 173 -11.30 -17.68 4.05
C ASP A 173 -11.57 -17.44 2.56
N LEU A 174 -12.64 -16.72 2.20
CA LEU A 174 -12.95 -16.35 0.82
C LEU A 174 -11.96 -15.33 0.24
N LEU A 175 -11.53 -14.34 1.04
CA LEU A 175 -10.51 -13.37 0.63
C LEU A 175 -9.13 -14.02 0.49
N MET A 176 -8.86 -15.10 1.22
CA MET A 176 -7.62 -15.86 1.17
C MET A 176 -7.65 -17.04 0.19
N GLY A 177 -8.78 -17.30 -0.47
CA GLY A 177 -8.89 -18.37 -1.46
C GLY A 177 -8.03 -18.13 -2.71
N ASP A 178 -7.73 -19.21 -3.43
CA ASP A 178 -6.92 -19.20 -4.66
C ASP A 178 -7.45 -18.25 -5.77
N ASP A 179 -8.73 -17.83 -5.67
CA ASP A 179 -9.41 -16.97 -6.64
C ASP A 179 -9.00 -15.47 -6.57
N LEU A 180 -8.54 -14.96 -5.41
CA LEU A 180 -8.13 -13.56 -5.26
C LEU A 180 -6.61 -13.37 -5.36
N TYR A 181 -5.84 -14.39 -4.94
CA TYR A 181 -4.39 -14.36 -4.83
C TYR A 181 -3.77 -15.53 -5.62
N SER A 182 -3.77 -15.41 -6.93
CA SER A 182 -3.34 -16.48 -7.84
C SER A 182 -1.82 -16.68 -7.94
N ALA A 183 -1.00 -15.86 -7.28
CA ALA A 183 0.47 -15.89 -7.41
C ALA A 183 1.22 -15.96 -6.08
N ASP A 184 2.26 -16.80 -6.03
CA ASP A 184 3.14 -17.02 -4.87
C ASP A 184 3.87 -15.76 -4.36
N VAL A 185 3.85 -14.67 -5.12
CA VAL A 185 4.58 -13.42 -4.82
C VAL A 185 3.67 -12.27 -4.41
N THR A 186 2.34 -12.46 -4.37
CA THR A 186 1.44 -11.33 -4.12
C THR A 186 1.66 -10.69 -2.75
N PHE A 187 2.05 -11.45 -1.73
CA PHE A 187 2.36 -10.87 -0.41
C PHE A 187 3.55 -9.92 -0.42
N ILE A 188 4.53 -10.14 -1.30
CA ILE A 188 5.68 -9.24 -1.45
C ILE A 188 5.21 -7.92 -2.04
N ARG A 189 4.35 -7.96 -3.06
CA ARG A 189 3.73 -6.77 -3.67
C ARG A 189 2.96 -5.97 -2.63
N GLU A 190 2.08 -6.61 -1.87
CA GLU A 190 1.25 -5.94 -0.87
C GLU A 190 2.09 -5.31 0.25
N LEU A 191 3.12 -6.01 0.74
CA LEU A 191 4.01 -5.46 1.77
C LEU A 191 4.84 -4.29 1.23
N LEU A 192 5.34 -4.38 -0.01
CA LEU A 192 6.11 -3.30 -0.62
C LEU A 192 5.25 -2.07 -0.88
N GLN A 193 4.01 -2.25 -1.36
CA GLN A 193 3.03 -1.17 -1.52
C GLN A 193 2.70 -0.48 -0.20
N ASN A 194 2.54 -1.25 0.89
CA ASN A 194 2.32 -0.70 2.22
C ASN A 194 3.52 0.13 2.71
N ALA A 195 4.74 -0.38 2.52
CA ALA A 195 5.96 0.37 2.84
C ALA A 195 6.06 1.67 2.01
N LEU A 196 5.70 1.60 0.73
CA LEU A 196 5.65 2.75 -0.18
C LEU A 196 4.71 3.84 0.32
N ASP A 197 3.47 3.46 0.63
CA ASP A 197 2.43 4.36 1.10
C ASP A 197 2.83 4.96 2.46
N ALA A 198 3.46 4.18 3.34
CA ALA A 198 3.94 4.66 4.64
C ALA A 198 5.03 5.74 4.47
N VAL A 199 6.00 5.51 3.60
CA VAL A 199 7.09 6.43 3.29
C VAL A 199 6.55 7.72 2.66
N ARG A 200 5.72 7.61 1.61
CA ARG A 200 5.07 8.77 0.98
C ARG A 200 4.15 9.54 1.92
N ALA A 201 3.43 8.85 2.80
CA ALA A 201 2.58 9.47 3.81
C ALA A 201 3.42 10.30 4.78
N ARG A 202 4.56 9.79 5.26
CA ARG A 202 5.47 10.54 6.12
C ARG A 202 6.00 11.79 5.42
N ARG A 203 6.39 11.69 4.15
CA ARG A 203 6.82 12.87 3.36
C ARG A 203 5.76 13.98 3.34
N ALA A 204 4.49 13.59 3.28
CA ALA A 204 3.38 14.53 3.23
C ALA A 204 3.09 15.21 4.58
N VAL A 205 3.49 14.60 5.71
CA VAL A 205 3.11 15.05 7.07
C VAL A 205 4.27 15.46 7.97
N ASP A 206 5.50 15.00 7.69
CA ASP A 206 6.69 15.25 8.52
C ASP A 206 7.68 16.18 7.81
N TYR A 207 7.49 17.49 8.01
CA TYR A 207 8.29 18.52 7.34
C TYR A 207 9.75 18.62 7.83
N ARG A 208 10.06 18.03 9.00
CA ARG A 208 11.41 18.03 9.57
C ARG A 208 12.24 16.86 9.05
N TRP A 209 11.60 15.91 8.40
CA TRP A 209 12.25 14.71 7.91
C TRP A 209 13.09 15.01 6.68
N ASN A 210 14.39 14.71 6.74
CA ASN A 210 15.27 14.85 5.59
C ASN A 210 15.07 13.68 4.63
N TRP A 211 14.06 13.80 3.77
CA TRP A 211 13.70 12.76 2.81
C TRP A 211 14.89 12.25 1.99
N GLU A 212 15.76 13.14 1.50
CA GLU A 212 16.86 12.75 0.59
C GLU A 212 17.92 11.88 1.27
N GLU A 213 18.07 11.97 2.59
CA GLU A 213 19.13 11.25 3.33
C GLU A 213 18.58 10.13 4.24
N GLU A 214 17.32 10.23 4.66
CA GLU A 214 16.73 9.36 5.68
C GLU A 214 15.64 8.41 5.14
N ASN A 215 15.29 8.50 3.84
CA ASN A 215 14.34 7.57 3.24
C ASN A 215 14.99 6.20 2.99
N TYR A 216 14.24 5.13 3.25
CA TYR A 216 14.60 3.79 2.80
C TYR A 216 13.40 2.84 2.86
N ILE A 217 13.48 1.82 2.03
CA ILE A 217 12.74 0.56 2.16
C ILE A 217 13.76 -0.56 2.00
N ILE A 218 13.92 -1.41 3.00
CA ILE A 218 14.87 -2.52 2.99
C ILE A 218 14.08 -3.82 3.00
N VAL A 219 14.38 -4.69 2.05
CA VAL A 219 13.79 -6.04 2.00
C VAL A 219 14.88 -7.04 2.39
N SER A 220 14.57 -7.96 3.31
CA SER A 220 15.52 -8.96 3.78
C SER A 220 14.85 -10.31 4.01
N ASP A 221 15.61 -11.39 3.86
CA ASP A 221 15.18 -12.74 4.20
C ASP A 221 16.29 -13.50 4.94
N TRP A 222 15.91 -14.46 5.78
CA TRP A 222 16.86 -15.34 6.45
C TRP A 222 16.22 -16.65 6.90
N SER A 223 17.06 -17.66 7.14
CA SER A 223 16.64 -18.87 7.84
C SER A 223 17.02 -18.77 9.31
N ASP A 224 16.09 -19.06 10.22
CA ASP A 224 16.42 -19.14 11.65
C ASP A 224 17.08 -20.48 12.02
N LYS A 225 17.44 -20.64 13.30
CA LYS A 225 18.08 -21.87 13.81
C LYS A 225 17.18 -23.11 13.73
N GLU A 226 15.88 -22.93 13.54
CA GLU A 226 14.89 -23.98 13.40
C GLU A 226 14.54 -24.23 11.92
N GLU A 227 15.34 -23.68 11.00
CA GLU A 227 15.15 -23.73 9.54
C GLU A 227 13.84 -23.10 9.05
N ASN A 228 13.18 -22.26 9.86
CA ASN A 228 12.06 -21.46 9.36
C ASN A 228 12.59 -20.35 8.44
N GLN A 229 11.90 -20.13 7.32
CA GLN A 229 12.20 -19.01 6.43
C GLN A 229 11.47 -17.75 6.90
N TRP A 230 12.24 -16.68 7.00
CA TRP A 230 11.78 -15.35 7.36
C TRP A 230 11.92 -14.40 6.18
N PHE A 231 10.91 -13.57 5.96
CA PHE A 231 10.92 -12.46 5.00
C PHE A 231 10.56 -11.18 5.73
N ARG A 232 11.25 -10.09 5.46
CA ARG A 232 11.12 -8.83 6.21
C ARG A 232 11.18 -7.64 5.27
N ILE A 233 10.31 -6.67 5.53
CA ILE A 233 10.38 -5.34 4.93
C ILE A 233 10.52 -4.32 6.06
N ASP A 234 11.57 -3.51 6.02
CA ASP A 234 11.77 -2.32 6.84
C ASP A 234 11.46 -1.07 6.02
N ASP A 235 10.82 -0.08 6.63
CA ASP A 235 10.55 1.20 6.01
C ASP A 235 10.83 2.37 6.97
N SER A 236 11.23 3.49 6.38
CA SER A 236 11.43 4.76 7.09
C SER A 236 10.16 5.60 7.18
N GLY A 237 8.99 5.00 6.94
CA GLY A 237 7.73 5.69 6.71
C GLY A 237 7.05 6.20 7.98
N ILE A 238 5.76 6.49 7.86
CA ILE A 238 5.01 7.20 8.90
C ILE A 238 4.89 6.39 10.20
N GLY A 239 5.01 5.06 10.09
CA GLY A 239 4.84 4.12 11.19
C GLY A 239 3.44 4.16 11.81
N MET A 240 3.25 3.31 12.81
CA MET A 240 1.98 3.15 13.52
C MET A 240 2.16 3.33 15.03
N ASP A 241 1.13 3.84 15.68
CA ASP A 241 0.92 3.74 17.12
C ASP A 241 -0.15 2.67 17.41
N GLU A 242 -0.47 2.46 18.69
CA GLU A 242 -1.42 1.43 19.12
C GLU A 242 -2.82 1.68 18.53
N GLN A 243 -3.26 2.94 18.46
CA GLN A 243 -4.56 3.30 17.90
C GLN A 243 -4.60 2.98 16.40
N ALA A 244 -3.54 3.30 15.66
CA ALA A 244 -3.44 2.99 14.24
C ALA A 244 -3.49 1.48 13.98
N ILE A 245 -2.82 0.69 14.84
CA ILE A 245 -2.86 -0.77 14.76
C ILE A 245 -4.29 -1.29 14.99
N MET A 246 -4.93 -0.86 16.09
CA MET A 246 -6.25 -1.35 16.50
C MET A 246 -7.38 -0.91 15.56
N ASN A 247 -7.27 0.29 14.98
CA ASN A 247 -8.33 0.89 14.19
C ASN A 247 -8.23 0.60 12.70
N TYR A 248 -7.03 0.29 12.19
CA TYR A 248 -6.79 0.13 10.75
C TYR A 248 -6.01 -1.15 10.43
N PHE A 249 -4.84 -1.38 11.03
CA PHE A 249 -4.01 -2.55 10.67
C PHE A 249 -4.72 -3.89 10.94
N LEU A 250 -5.36 -4.02 12.12
CA LEU A 250 -6.10 -5.23 12.50
C LEU A 250 -7.57 -5.22 12.02
N ARG A 251 -8.04 -4.11 11.43
CA ARG A 251 -9.40 -4.01 10.90
C ARG A 251 -9.41 -4.20 9.39
N VAL A 252 -9.59 -5.45 8.99
CA VAL A 252 -9.73 -5.84 7.59
C VAL A 252 -10.80 -4.99 6.90
N GLY A 253 -10.45 -4.47 5.71
CA GLY A 253 -11.36 -3.63 4.92
C GLY A 253 -11.29 -2.14 5.24
N ARG A 254 -10.40 -1.70 6.14
CA ARG A 254 -10.29 -0.29 6.56
C ARG A 254 -8.88 0.27 6.33
N SER A 255 -8.75 1.19 5.37
CA SER A 255 -7.48 1.86 5.06
C SER A 255 -7.27 3.12 5.92
N TYR A 256 -6.12 3.22 6.59
CA TYR A 256 -5.71 4.42 7.35
C TYR A 256 -5.69 5.67 6.47
N TYR A 257 -5.21 5.54 5.24
CA TYR A 257 -5.02 6.66 4.31
C TYR A 257 -6.32 7.30 3.80
N GLN A 258 -7.46 6.62 3.97
CA GLN A 258 -8.79 7.12 3.64
C GLN A 258 -9.53 7.71 4.85
N SER A 259 -8.96 7.59 6.05
CA SER A 259 -9.57 8.07 7.30
C SER A 259 -9.64 9.59 7.37
N ASP A 260 -10.63 10.09 8.11
CA ASP A 260 -10.75 11.53 8.38
C ASP A 260 -9.60 12.05 9.26
N GLU A 261 -9.02 11.17 10.08
CA GLU A 261 -7.81 11.43 10.86
C GLU A 261 -6.61 11.77 9.98
N PHE A 262 -6.34 10.94 8.97
CA PHE A 262 -5.24 11.19 8.03
C PHE A 262 -5.50 12.42 7.15
N LYS A 263 -6.75 12.63 6.70
CA LYS A 263 -7.13 13.85 5.97
C LYS A 263 -6.85 15.09 6.81
N LYS A 264 -7.26 15.11 8.08
CA LYS A 264 -7.00 16.21 9.01
C LYS A 264 -5.50 16.45 9.18
N LEU A 265 -4.72 15.39 9.37
CA LEU A 265 -3.26 15.47 9.46
C LEU A 265 -2.62 16.10 8.20
N LYS A 266 -3.13 15.78 7.01
CA LYS A 266 -2.70 16.40 5.75
C LYS A 266 -3.07 17.88 5.68
N TYR A 267 -4.30 18.24 6.09
CA TYR A 267 -4.77 19.63 6.10
C TYR A 267 -3.95 20.52 7.06
N ASP A 268 -3.67 20.04 8.26
CA ASP A 268 -2.98 20.80 9.30
C ASP A 268 -1.53 21.13 8.91
N ASN A 269 -0.89 20.28 8.10
CA ASN A 269 0.50 20.44 7.65
C ASN A 269 0.69 21.36 6.42
N LYS A 270 -0.39 21.97 5.87
CA LYS A 270 -0.39 23.08 4.90
C LYS A 270 0.51 22.96 3.65
N ARG A 271 0.95 21.75 3.25
CA ARG A 271 1.63 21.52 1.97
C ARG A 271 0.72 20.77 0.99
N ASN A 272 0.65 21.28 -0.25
CA ASN A 272 0.06 20.61 -1.41
C ASN A 272 0.97 19.46 -1.88
N TYR A 273 1.17 18.44 -1.05
CA TYR A 273 1.69 17.17 -1.56
C TYR A 273 0.52 16.30 -1.98
N ASP A 274 0.47 15.91 -3.26
CA ASP A 274 -0.55 15.00 -3.77
C ASP A 274 -0.25 13.58 -3.34
N PHE A 275 -0.45 13.30 -2.05
CA PHE A 275 -0.45 11.94 -1.54
C PHE A 275 -1.76 11.27 -1.97
N MET A 276 -1.61 10.25 -2.83
CA MET A 276 -2.67 9.33 -3.22
C MET A 276 -2.19 7.91 -2.87
N PRO A 277 -2.86 7.22 -1.92
CA PRO A 277 -2.46 5.89 -1.48
C PRO A 277 -2.74 4.85 -2.55
N ILE A 278 -1.83 3.89 -2.69
CA ILE A 278 -1.98 2.73 -3.57
C ILE A 278 -2.90 1.71 -2.88
N SER A 279 -2.68 1.52 -1.58
CA SER A 279 -3.40 0.60 -0.72
C SER A 279 -4.80 1.14 -0.37
N LYS A 280 -5.80 0.73 -1.15
CA LYS A 280 -7.19 1.22 -1.01
C LYS A 280 -8.05 0.38 -0.08
N PHE A 281 -7.86 -0.93 -0.08
CA PHE A 281 -8.84 -1.86 0.48
C PHE A 281 -8.54 -2.30 1.93
N GLY A 282 -7.30 -2.18 2.41
CA GLY A 282 -6.95 -2.60 3.78
C GLY A 282 -7.05 -4.12 4.01
N ILE A 283 -6.78 -4.90 2.96
CA ILE A 283 -6.75 -6.38 3.01
C ILE A 283 -5.35 -6.95 2.72
N GLY A 284 -4.42 -6.13 2.23
CA GLY A 284 -3.12 -6.57 1.73
C GLY A 284 -2.29 -7.37 2.73
N ILE A 285 -2.44 -7.10 4.03
CA ILE A 285 -1.75 -7.85 5.08
C ILE A 285 -2.23 -9.31 5.18
N LEU A 286 -3.45 -9.64 4.74
CA LEU A 286 -3.96 -11.01 4.74
C LEU A 286 -3.19 -11.90 3.76
N SER A 287 -2.66 -11.32 2.67
CA SER A 287 -1.85 -12.06 1.71
C SER A 287 -0.60 -12.70 2.36
N CYS A 288 -0.11 -12.14 3.46
CA CYS A 288 1.01 -12.68 4.23
C CYS A 288 0.68 -14.06 4.83
N PHE A 289 -0.57 -14.31 5.23
CA PHE A 289 -0.99 -15.58 5.84
C PHE A 289 -1.28 -16.69 4.83
N LEU A 290 -1.29 -16.38 3.53
CA LEU A 290 -1.34 -17.39 2.47
C LEU A 290 -0.09 -18.28 2.49
N LYS A 291 1.05 -17.71 2.90
CA LYS A 291 2.37 -18.34 2.83
C LYS A 291 3.07 -18.44 4.19
N GLY A 292 2.85 -17.45 5.06
CA GLY A 292 3.39 -17.39 6.41
C GLY A 292 2.44 -17.95 7.45
N GLY A 293 2.96 -18.78 8.37
CA GLY A 293 2.23 -19.22 9.55
C GLY A 293 2.30 -18.22 10.72
N ARG A 294 3.20 -17.24 10.65
CA ARG A 294 3.41 -16.23 11.68
C ARG A 294 3.91 -14.93 11.06
N MET A 295 3.53 -13.80 11.64
CA MET A 295 3.98 -12.47 11.30
C MET A 295 4.44 -11.77 12.59
N GLU A 296 5.45 -10.93 12.48
CA GLU A 296 5.89 -10.00 13.52
C GLU A 296 5.96 -8.61 12.92
N VAL A 297 5.51 -7.60 13.66
CA VAL A 297 5.54 -6.21 13.23
C VAL A 297 6.20 -5.42 14.35
N SER A 298 7.19 -4.62 14.00
CA SER A 298 7.77 -3.62 14.89
C SER A 298 7.59 -2.25 14.24
N THR A 299 7.06 -1.28 14.96
CA THR A 299 6.70 0.01 14.35
C THR A 299 6.77 1.13 15.38
N ARG A 300 7.02 2.34 14.91
CA ARG A 300 7.07 3.56 15.70
C ARG A 300 6.50 4.69 14.87
N ARG A 301 5.47 5.33 15.40
CA ARG A 301 4.90 6.52 14.79
C ARG A 301 5.93 7.65 14.69
N CYS A 302 6.05 8.27 13.51
CA CYS A 302 6.93 9.42 13.31
C CYS A 302 6.56 10.58 14.25
N GLN A 303 7.56 11.38 14.63
CA GLN A 303 7.45 12.59 15.48
C GLN A 303 7.03 12.37 16.95
N SER A 304 6.21 11.36 17.25
CA SER A 304 5.87 10.96 18.61
C SER A 304 5.29 9.55 18.63
N GLY A 305 6.05 8.59 19.16
CA GLY A 305 5.58 7.23 19.32
C GLY A 305 6.57 6.40 20.15
N GLU A 306 6.04 5.61 21.07
CA GLU A 306 6.80 4.52 21.68
C GLU A 306 6.96 3.41 20.63
N GLY A 307 8.09 2.70 20.64
CA GLY A 307 8.24 1.54 19.78
C GLY A 307 7.25 0.45 20.18
N ILE A 308 6.46 -0.03 19.23
CA ILE A 308 5.49 -1.12 19.43
C ILE A 308 5.97 -2.33 18.65
N ARG A 309 5.98 -3.50 19.30
CA ARG A 309 6.15 -4.78 18.62
C ARG A 309 4.95 -5.67 18.89
N PHE A 310 4.44 -6.33 17.86
CA PHE A 310 3.47 -7.40 18.04
C PHE A 310 3.72 -8.58 17.11
N SER A 311 3.31 -9.77 17.53
CA SER A 311 3.41 -11.01 16.75
C SER A 311 2.03 -11.65 16.64
N MET A 312 1.74 -12.21 15.46
CA MET A 312 0.48 -12.87 15.14
C MET A 312 0.76 -14.24 14.50
N LYS A 313 0.05 -15.29 14.92
CA LYS A 313 0.15 -16.65 14.35
C LYS A 313 -1.15 -17.00 13.64
N GLY A 314 -1.10 -17.13 12.32
CA GLY A 314 -2.29 -17.28 11.47
C GLY A 314 -3.25 -16.08 11.54
N THR A 315 -4.37 -16.18 10.84
CA THR A 315 -5.42 -15.14 10.80
C THR A 315 -6.36 -15.16 12.01
N LYS A 316 -6.40 -16.29 12.74
CA LYS A 316 -7.29 -16.52 13.89
C LYS A 316 -6.56 -16.47 15.25
N GLY A 317 -5.29 -16.09 15.27
CA GLY A 317 -4.45 -16.10 16.47
C GLY A 317 -4.61 -14.85 17.33
N TYR A 318 -4.40 -15.01 18.64
CA TYR A 318 -4.17 -13.89 19.55
C TYR A 318 -2.83 -13.21 19.23
N TYR A 319 -2.78 -11.88 19.36
CA TYR A 319 -1.54 -11.11 19.20
C TYR A 319 -0.98 -10.68 20.56
N SER A 320 0.33 -10.72 20.72
CA SER A 320 1.03 -10.19 21.88
C SER A 320 1.57 -8.80 21.54
N LEU A 321 1.11 -7.74 22.20
CA LEU A 321 1.64 -6.38 22.04
C LEU A 321 2.65 -6.09 23.14
N ALA A 322 3.85 -5.67 22.75
CA ALA A 322 4.89 -5.18 23.64
C ALA A 322 5.21 -3.73 23.28
N VAL A 323 5.28 -2.89 24.30
CA VAL A 323 5.69 -1.49 24.19
C VAL A 323 7.14 -1.39 24.69
N GLU A 324 7.91 -0.51 24.07
CA GLU A 324 9.30 -0.22 24.46
C GLU A 324 9.41 0.11 25.95
N GLU A 325 10.12 -0.72 26.73
CA GLU A 325 10.47 -0.37 28.10
C GLU A 325 11.51 0.76 28.08
N LYS A 326 11.18 1.92 28.67
CA LYS A 326 12.19 2.92 29.03
C LYS A 326 13.20 2.24 29.95
N LEU A 327 14.46 2.16 29.51
CA LEU A 327 15.58 1.69 30.32
C LEU A 327 15.55 2.35 31.70
N ILE A 328 15.11 1.60 32.71
CA ILE A 328 15.49 1.87 34.10
C ILE A 328 16.82 1.13 34.25
N PRO A 329 17.96 1.82 34.38
CA PRO A 329 19.21 1.15 34.69
C PRO A 329 19.04 0.43 36.03
N ASP A 330 19.43 -0.85 36.10
CA ASP A 330 19.53 -1.71 37.29
C ASP A 330 18.41 -2.73 37.62
N ARG A 331 17.87 -3.48 36.65
CA ARG A 331 17.34 -4.83 36.95
C ARG A 331 17.75 -5.88 35.93
N ALA A 332 19.03 -6.24 35.98
CA ALA A 332 19.48 -7.54 35.49
C ALA A 332 18.95 -8.63 36.44
N GLY A 333 17.97 -9.40 35.98
CA GLY A 333 17.62 -10.69 36.59
C GLY A 333 16.19 -10.82 37.08
N ILE A 334 15.23 -10.99 36.16
CA ILE A 334 14.05 -11.82 36.41
C ILE A 334 13.77 -12.65 35.15
N ASN A 335 14.10 -13.94 35.23
CA ASN A 335 13.60 -14.99 34.34
C ASN A 335 12.13 -15.25 34.69
N GLY A 336 11.23 -15.16 33.71
CA GLY A 336 9.84 -15.56 33.91
C GLY A 336 8.97 -15.37 32.67
N CYS A 337 8.75 -16.46 31.93
CA CYS A 337 7.73 -16.68 30.90
C CYS A 337 6.98 -15.44 30.36
N ARG A 338 7.50 -14.86 29.28
CA ARG A 338 6.71 -14.17 28.26
C ARG A 338 7.16 -14.77 26.93
N GLU A 339 6.23 -15.24 26.11
CA GLU A 339 6.54 -15.71 24.76
C GLU A 339 7.45 -14.68 24.09
N ASN A 340 8.63 -15.12 23.64
CA ASN A 340 9.83 -14.32 23.45
C ASN A 340 9.63 -13.06 22.57
N VAL A 341 9.32 -11.91 23.19
CA VAL A 341 9.57 -10.60 22.60
C VAL A 341 10.88 -10.09 23.19
N ARG A 342 11.98 -10.24 22.45
CA ARG A 342 13.30 -9.74 22.86
C ARG A 342 13.35 -8.20 22.80
N TRP A 343 14.34 -7.61 23.46
CA TRP A 343 14.67 -6.18 23.38
C TRP A 343 15.24 -5.82 22.00
N PHE A 344 14.87 -4.66 21.43
CA PHE A 344 15.36 -4.20 20.12
C PHE A 344 15.68 -2.70 20.11
N PRO A 345 16.86 -2.28 19.59
CA PRO A 345 17.12 -0.89 19.26
C PRO A 345 16.49 -0.54 17.90
N MET A 346 15.41 0.23 17.89
CA MET A 346 14.77 0.73 16.67
C MET A 346 15.55 1.94 16.12
N LYS A 347 16.28 1.73 15.01
CA LYS A 347 16.77 2.83 14.14
C LYS A 347 15.74 3.25 13.07
N ALA A 348 14.66 2.47 12.90
CA ALA A 348 13.63 2.62 11.87
C ALA A 348 12.26 3.07 12.38
N ALA A 349 11.41 3.57 11.47
CA ALA A 349 10.02 3.91 11.78
C ALA A 349 9.07 2.70 11.71
N GLY A 350 9.45 1.63 11.00
CA GLY A 350 8.80 0.33 11.16
C GLY A 350 9.44 -0.78 10.32
N TYR A 351 9.10 -2.02 10.65
CA TYR A 351 9.34 -3.20 9.86
C TYR A 351 8.30 -4.30 10.13
N ILE A 352 8.01 -5.08 9.09
CA ILE A 352 7.16 -6.26 9.13
C ILE A 352 8.01 -7.47 8.78
N GLU A 353 8.05 -8.46 9.66
CA GLU A 353 8.67 -9.78 9.52
C GLU A 353 7.59 -10.86 9.33
N LEU A 354 7.82 -11.82 8.45
CA LEU A 354 6.91 -12.93 8.13
C LEU A 354 7.66 -14.25 8.24
N VAL A 355 7.07 -15.25 8.88
CA VAL A 355 7.60 -16.62 9.10
C VAL A 355 6.67 -17.65 8.51
N GLY A 356 7.21 -18.63 7.78
CA GLY A 356 6.44 -19.81 7.39
C GLY A 356 7.32 -21.02 7.07
N ARG A 357 6.87 -22.21 7.48
CA ARG A 357 7.54 -23.50 7.18
C ARG A 357 7.54 -23.87 5.69
N LYS A 358 6.63 -23.26 4.91
CA LYS A 358 6.42 -23.52 3.48
C LYS A 358 6.00 -22.24 2.75
N ILE A 359 6.62 -21.09 3.06
CA ILE A 359 6.40 -19.87 2.24
C ILE A 359 6.61 -20.22 0.75
N PHE A 360 7.50 -21.20 0.47
CA PHE A 360 7.66 -21.84 -0.82
C PHE A 360 7.95 -23.36 -0.66
N SER A 361 7.37 -24.24 -1.51
CA SER A 361 7.62 -25.70 -1.50
C SER A 361 9.03 -26.09 -1.94
N SER A 362 9.67 -25.19 -2.68
CA SER A 362 11.10 -25.05 -2.86
C SER A 362 11.39 -23.67 -2.28
N GLY A 363 12.17 -23.54 -1.20
CA GLY A 363 12.35 -22.26 -0.50
C GLY A 363 12.62 -21.08 -1.45
N LEU A 364 12.74 -19.88 -0.89
CA LEU A 364 13.68 -18.91 -1.45
C LEU A 364 15.13 -19.46 -1.31
N GLY A 365 15.33 -20.72 -1.71
CA GLY A 365 16.59 -21.40 -1.82
C GLY A 365 17.34 -20.80 -2.99
N CYS A 366 17.81 -19.58 -2.81
CA CYS A 366 19.24 -19.40 -2.81
C CYS A 366 19.81 -20.27 -1.66
N GLN A 367 19.88 -21.60 -1.87
CA GLN A 367 20.69 -22.49 -1.04
C GLN A 367 22.15 -22.11 -1.30
N TYR A 368 22.62 -21.02 -0.71
CA TYR A 368 23.73 -20.27 -1.30
C TYR A 368 23.40 -19.87 -2.77
N PRO A 369 24.05 -18.87 -3.37
CA PRO A 369 24.46 -19.11 -4.74
C PRO A 369 25.49 -20.24 -4.64
N SER A 370 25.11 -21.48 -4.88
CA SER A 370 26.08 -22.40 -5.48
C SER A 370 26.32 -21.90 -6.91
N TYR A 371 26.93 -20.72 -7.08
CA TYR A 371 27.24 -20.09 -8.37
C TYR A 371 26.06 -19.91 -9.38
N TYR A 372 24.85 -20.48 -9.20
CA TYR A 372 23.90 -20.75 -10.30
C TYR A 372 22.40 -20.88 -9.92
N GLY A 373 21.93 -20.31 -8.80
CA GLY A 373 20.53 -20.40 -8.34
C GLY A 373 19.60 -19.34 -8.96
N ASN A 374 18.99 -19.61 -10.12
CA ASN A 374 18.13 -18.64 -10.84
C ASN A 374 16.68 -18.58 -10.31
N MET A 375 16.13 -17.37 -10.20
CA MET A 375 14.68 -17.13 -10.06
C MET A 375 13.93 -17.55 -11.34
N GLU A 376 12.66 -17.96 -11.20
CA GLU A 376 11.81 -18.29 -12.35
C GLU A 376 11.38 -17.05 -13.15
N TYR A 377 11.75 -17.06 -14.43
CA TYR A 377 11.50 -16.07 -15.49
C TYR A 377 10.10 -15.42 -15.51
N GLY A 378 9.04 -16.18 -15.22
CA GLY A 378 7.66 -15.66 -15.22
C GLY A 378 7.45 -14.49 -14.25
N LYS A 379 8.19 -14.48 -13.13
CA LYS A 379 8.00 -13.48 -12.07
C LYS A 379 8.47 -12.08 -12.47
N PHE A 380 9.48 -11.95 -13.32
CA PHE A 380 9.94 -10.65 -13.83
C PHE A 380 8.99 -10.09 -14.90
N THR A 381 8.49 -10.96 -15.78
CA THR A 381 7.59 -10.56 -16.86
C THR A 381 6.23 -10.13 -16.33
N ASP A 382 5.71 -10.80 -15.29
CA ASP A 382 4.46 -10.42 -14.62
C ASP A 382 4.57 -9.00 -14.02
N LEU A 383 5.68 -8.68 -13.35
CA LEU A 383 5.90 -7.37 -12.74
C LEU A 383 6.15 -6.26 -13.78
N LEU A 384 6.88 -6.54 -14.85
CA LEU A 384 7.10 -5.58 -15.95
C LEU A 384 5.84 -5.28 -16.77
N ASN A 385 4.88 -6.19 -16.76
CA ASN A 385 3.60 -5.98 -17.44
C ASN A 385 2.59 -5.21 -16.55
N ASP A 386 2.90 -4.99 -15.27
CA ASP A 386 2.13 -4.15 -14.36
C ASP A 386 2.61 -2.69 -14.46
N ALA A 387 1.90 -1.91 -15.28
CA ALA A 387 2.24 -0.51 -15.54
C ALA A 387 2.23 0.37 -14.28
N GLU A 388 1.36 0.06 -13.31
CA GLU A 388 1.28 0.84 -12.06
C GLU A 388 2.49 0.55 -11.18
N PHE A 389 2.91 -0.72 -11.10
CA PHE A 389 4.14 -1.11 -10.42
C PHE A 389 5.40 -0.51 -11.07
N CYS A 390 5.51 -0.53 -12.40
CA CYS A 390 6.65 0.05 -13.12
C CYS A 390 6.79 1.55 -12.85
N ILE A 391 5.71 2.33 -12.98
CA ILE A 391 5.74 3.78 -12.69
C ILE A 391 6.24 4.05 -11.28
N GLN A 392 5.80 3.24 -10.31
CA GLN A 392 6.20 3.39 -8.91
C GLN A 392 7.65 2.98 -8.66
N ALA A 393 8.09 1.89 -9.28
CA ALA A 393 9.47 1.45 -9.22
C ALA A 393 10.41 2.51 -9.82
N GLU A 394 9.98 3.20 -10.89
CA GLU A 394 10.76 4.28 -11.48
C GLU A 394 10.94 5.50 -10.58
N GLU A 395 9.97 5.79 -9.71
CA GLU A 395 10.02 6.88 -8.74
C GLU A 395 10.92 6.58 -7.53
N MET A 396 11.21 5.31 -7.26
CA MET A 396 11.80 4.87 -5.99
C MET A 396 13.12 4.11 -6.10
N LEU A 397 13.35 3.39 -7.20
CA LEU A 397 14.61 2.69 -7.40
C LEU A 397 15.67 3.72 -7.79
N GLU A 398 16.55 4.00 -6.83
CA GLU A 398 17.69 4.91 -6.99
C GLU A 398 18.95 4.12 -7.32
N CYS A 399 19.65 4.54 -8.38
CA CYS A 399 21.01 4.07 -8.61
C CYS A 399 21.96 4.68 -7.57
N ARG A 400 23.18 4.14 -7.39
CA ARG A 400 24.17 4.60 -6.37
C ARG A 400 24.52 6.10 -6.42
N SER A 401 24.13 6.81 -7.47
CA SER A 401 24.19 8.27 -7.59
C SER A 401 23.12 9.01 -6.78
N GLY A 402 22.17 8.32 -6.13
CA GLY A 402 21.00 8.92 -5.45
C GLY A 402 19.98 9.52 -6.42
N VAL A 403 19.93 8.98 -7.65
CA VAL A 403 19.09 9.50 -8.73
C VAL A 403 18.11 8.41 -9.12
N SER A 404 16.81 8.69 -9.08
CA SER A 404 15.77 7.74 -9.47
C SER A 404 15.73 7.56 -10.99
N ILE A 405 15.15 6.46 -11.47
CA ILE A 405 14.90 6.25 -12.90
C ILE A 405 14.08 7.41 -13.49
N LYS A 406 13.09 7.92 -12.75
CA LYS A 406 12.31 9.09 -13.16
C LYS A 406 13.17 10.33 -13.35
N ASP A 407 14.05 10.64 -12.41
CA ASP A 407 14.96 11.79 -12.52
C ASP A 407 15.88 11.67 -13.74
N MET A 408 16.33 10.45 -14.06
CA MET A 408 17.11 10.18 -15.27
C MET A 408 16.30 10.43 -16.56
N LYS A 409 15.03 10.02 -16.59
CA LYS A 409 14.12 10.31 -17.73
C LYS A 409 13.95 11.82 -17.92
N GLU A 410 13.71 12.55 -16.83
CA GLU A 410 13.55 14.00 -16.87
C GLU A 410 14.82 14.71 -17.35
N LYS A 411 15.98 14.30 -16.83
CA LYS A 411 17.28 14.84 -17.27
C LYS A 411 17.58 14.56 -18.75
N MET A 412 17.28 13.35 -19.22
CA MET A 412 17.43 12.97 -20.63
C MET A 412 16.48 13.75 -21.55
N ALA A 413 15.25 13.99 -21.10
CA ALA A 413 14.30 14.80 -21.84
C ALA A 413 14.77 16.27 -21.95
N LEU A 414 15.31 16.83 -20.87
CA LEU A 414 15.85 18.21 -20.84
C LEU A 414 17.10 18.38 -21.72
N SER A 415 17.99 17.38 -21.74
CA SER A 415 19.20 17.41 -22.56
C SER A 415 18.95 17.04 -24.04
N SER A 416 17.71 16.69 -24.40
CA SER A 416 17.37 16.09 -25.70
C SER A 416 18.23 14.85 -26.04
N GLY A 417 18.65 14.10 -25.01
CA GLY A 417 19.53 12.93 -25.15
C GLY A 417 20.96 13.26 -25.59
N LYS A 418 21.42 14.51 -25.40
CA LYS A 418 22.81 14.92 -25.74
C LYS A 418 23.78 14.76 -24.59
N GLU A 419 23.28 14.63 -23.37
CA GLU A 419 24.10 14.32 -22.19
C GLU A 419 24.10 12.82 -21.95
N GLU A 420 25.23 12.29 -21.53
CA GLU A 420 25.36 10.91 -21.08
C GLU A 420 25.27 10.88 -19.54
N ILE A 421 24.51 9.94 -18.99
CA ILE A 421 24.45 9.72 -17.54
C ILE A 421 25.27 8.48 -17.25
N ALA A 422 26.42 8.67 -16.62
CA ALA A 422 27.19 7.58 -16.05
C ALA A 422 26.39 6.95 -14.90
N VAL A 423 26.04 5.68 -15.03
CA VAL A 423 25.40 4.90 -13.97
C VAL A 423 26.50 4.18 -13.22
N THR A 424 27.16 4.92 -12.32
CA THR A 424 28.18 4.36 -11.42
C THR A 424 27.49 3.44 -10.41
N GLY A 425 27.55 2.13 -10.63
CA GLY A 425 26.87 1.23 -9.70
C GLY A 425 26.63 -0.18 -10.18
N PHE A 426 26.70 -0.44 -11.48
CA PHE A 426 26.55 -1.80 -11.97
C PHE A 426 27.63 -2.75 -11.43
N TRP A 427 28.85 -2.28 -11.11
CA TRP A 427 29.83 -3.09 -10.36
C TRP A 427 29.26 -3.68 -9.07
N ASN A 428 28.37 -3.00 -8.33
CA ASN A 428 27.78 -3.50 -7.07
C ASN A 428 26.57 -4.42 -7.28
N ILE A 429 26.04 -4.49 -8.51
CA ILE A 429 25.09 -5.56 -8.88
C ILE A 429 25.85 -6.88 -9.02
N PHE A 430 27.15 -6.82 -9.34
CA PHE A 430 27.92 -7.98 -9.76
C PHE A 430 29.10 -8.38 -8.84
N TYR A 431 29.60 -7.49 -7.97
CA TYR A 431 30.75 -7.75 -7.06
C TYR A 431 30.44 -7.58 -5.58
N ASP A 432 29.20 -7.24 -5.20
CA ASP A 432 28.82 -7.11 -3.80
C ASP A 432 28.52 -8.50 -3.21
N TYR A 433 29.59 -9.28 -3.02
CA TYR A 433 29.58 -10.63 -2.45
C TYR A 433 29.01 -10.67 -1.02
N ASP A 434 28.94 -9.50 -0.36
CA ASP A 434 28.55 -9.38 1.04
C ASP A 434 27.02 -9.28 1.24
N GLU A 435 26.23 -9.01 0.19
CA GLU A 435 24.76 -8.88 0.34
C GLU A 435 23.90 -9.58 -0.75
N PRO A 436 23.88 -10.94 -0.80
CA PRO A 436 23.11 -11.73 -1.77
C PRO A 436 21.58 -11.58 -1.70
N ARG A 437 21.06 -10.90 -0.66
CA ARG A 437 19.63 -10.90 -0.26
C ARG A 437 18.77 -9.88 -1.01
N LEU A 438 19.38 -8.97 -1.76
CA LEU A 438 18.71 -7.97 -2.61
C LEU A 438 18.88 -8.23 -4.12
N TYR A 439 19.42 -9.39 -4.50
CA TYR A 439 19.72 -9.74 -5.90
C TYR A 439 18.52 -9.56 -6.85
N PHE A 440 17.31 -9.91 -6.39
CA PHE A 440 16.09 -9.71 -7.18
C PHE A 440 15.84 -8.25 -7.54
N LEU A 441 15.88 -7.34 -6.55
CA LEU A 441 15.62 -5.91 -6.78
C LEU A 441 16.71 -5.30 -7.66
N LYS A 442 17.98 -5.71 -7.45
CA LYS A 442 19.11 -5.30 -8.30
C LYS A 442 18.94 -5.74 -9.76
N ILE A 443 18.47 -6.97 -9.99
CA ILE A 443 18.16 -7.47 -11.34
C ILE A 443 16.91 -6.79 -11.92
N PHE A 444 15.89 -6.54 -11.11
CA PHE A 444 14.67 -5.86 -11.54
C PHE A 444 14.93 -4.40 -11.95
N GLU A 445 15.69 -3.66 -11.14
CA GLU A 445 16.18 -2.31 -11.43
C GLU A 445 16.95 -2.28 -12.77
N ARG A 446 17.88 -3.23 -12.96
CA ARG A 446 18.61 -3.38 -14.22
C ARG A 446 17.65 -3.58 -15.40
N VAL A 447 16.68 -4.49 -15.26
CA VAL A 447 15.75 -4.79 -16.35
C VAL A 447 14.90 -3.56 -16.67
N LEU A 448 14.41 -2.82 -15.66
CA LEU A 448 13.71 -1.56 -15.85
C LEU A 448 14.57 -0.52 -16.58
N LEU A 449 15.83 -0.31 -16.15
CA LEU A 449 16.74 0.61 -16.85
C LEU A 449 16.92 0.24 -18.32
N GLN A 450 17.06 -1.05 -18.62
CA GLN A 450 17.29 -1.57 -19.96
C GLN A 450 16.02 -1.59 -20.83
N THR A 451 14.84 -1.60 -20.20
CA THR A 451 13.56 -1.46 -20.90
C THR A 451 13.25 0.01 -21.22
N GLU A 452 13.69 0.94 -20.38
CA GLU A 452 13.38 2.37 -20.49
C GLU A 452 14.45 3.21 -21.22
N PHE A 453 15.72 2.80 -21.19
CA PHE A 453 16.85 3.58 -21.71
C PHE A 453 17.68 2.87 -22.78
N GLU A 454 18.33 3.67 -23.62
CA GLU A 454 19.47 3.24 -24.44
C GLU A 454 20.72 3.25 -23.56
N ILE A 455 21.37 2.09 -23.44
CA ILE A 455 22.55 1.91 -22.59
C ILE A 455 23.74 1.56 -23.47
N SER A 456 24.84 2.28 -23.25
CA SER A 456 26.16 1.98 -23.78
C SER A 456 27.07 1.45 -22.68
N TRP A 457 27.88 0.47 -23.04
CA TRP A 457 28.70 -0.32 -22.15
C TRP A 457 30.17 -0.15 -22.55
N ASP A 458 30.96 0.43 -21.66
CA ASP A 458 32.41 0.46 -21.79
C ASP A 458 33.02 -0.82 -21.20
N PHE A 459 33.83 -1.52 -22.00
CA PHE A 459 34.31 -2.87 -21.73
C PHE A 459 35.82 -2.95 -22.00
N ASN A 460 36.56 -3.62 -21.11
CA ASN A 460 37.96 -3.99 -21.33
C ASN A 460 38.19 -5.50 -21.10
N ARG A 461 39.45 -5.94 -21.18
CA ARG A 461 39.87 -7.35 -21.00
C ARG A 461 39.43 -8.01 -19.68
N ASN A 462 38.97 -7.24 -18.70
CA ASN A 462 38.56 -7.73 -17.38
C ASN A 462 37.04 -7.61 -17.16
N GLY A 463 36.26 -7.31 -18.21
CA GLY A 463 34.81 -7.17 -18.14
C GLY A 463 34.30 -5.73 -18.29
N ALA A 464 33.07 -5.51 -17.81
CA ALA A 464 32.44 -4.20 -17.74
C ALA A 464 33.29 -3.19 -16.98
N ILE A 465 33.58 -2.03 -17.55
CA ILE A 465 34.16 -0.91 -16.80
C ILE A 465 33.08 0.06 -16.35
N GLU A 466 32.26 0.57 -17.27
CA GLU A 466 31.24 1.58 -16.94
C GLU A 466 30.01 1.44 -17.84
N TYR A 467 28.88 1.97 -17.34
CA TYR A 467 27.59 1.95 -18.01
C TYR A 467 27.13 3.39 -18.18
N PHE A 468 26.72 3.72 -19.40
CA PHE A 468 26.25 5.05 -19.76
C PHE A 468 24.84 4.94 -20.28
N ILE A 469 23.90 5.66 -19.67
CA ILE A 469 22.63 5.95 -20.31
C ILE A 469 22.90 7.02 -21.37
N THR A 470 22.71 6.67 -22.63
CA THR A 470 22.96 7.55 -23.78
C THR A 470 21.68 8.13 -24.36
N GLY A 471 20.52 7.67 -23.90
CA GLY A 471 19.23 8.19 -24.33
C GLY A 471 18.04 7.44 -23.75
N ILE A 472 16.83 7.91 -24.06
CA ILE A 472 15.58 7.20 -23.77
C ILE A 472 15.31 6.22 -24.90
N ARG A 473 14.94 4.98 -24.56
CA ARG A 473 14.66 3.94 -25.53
C ARG A 473 13.41 4.31 -26.34
N LYS A 474 13.55 4.47 -27.65
CA LYS A 474 12.43 4.84 -28.55
C LYS A 474 11.57 3.66 -28.97
N THR A 475 12.14 2.45 -28.94
CA THR A 475 11.48 1.22 -29.36
C THR A 475 11.24 0.32 -28.15
N PRO A 476 9.99 -0.08 -27.86
CA PRO A 476 9.70 -0.99 -26.77
C PRO A 476 10.48 -2.31 -26.88
N VAL A 477 10.72 -2.96 -25.75
CA VAL A 477 11.32 -4.29 -25.69
C VAL A 477 10.45 -5.28 -26.47
N LEU A 478 11.04 -5.94 -27.47
CA LEU A 478 10.35 -6.93 -28.30
C LEU A 478 9.96 -8.15 -27.46
N ALA A 479 8.88 -8.84 -27.81
CA ALA A 479 8.45 -10.06 -27.11
C ALA A 479 9.57 -11.13 -27.07
N ALA A 480 10.28 -11.31 -28.19
CA ALA A 480 11.47 -12.17 -28.24
C ALA A 480 12.62 -11.72 -27.31
N GLU A 481 12.79 -10.43 -27.06
CA GLU A 481 13.80 -9.90 -26.13
C GLU A 481 13.36 -10.07 -24.67
N LYS A 482 12.05 -9.97 -24.40
CA LYS A 482 11.48 -10.32 -23.09
C LYS A 482 11.84 -11.77 -22.72
N GLU A 483 11.83 -12.71 -23.68
CA GLU A 483 12.21 -14.12 -23.45
C GLU A 483 13.65 -14.37 -22.99
N LEU A 484 14.54 -13.37 -23.13
CA LEU A 484 15.93 -13.46 -22.69
C LEU A 484 16.21 -12.77 -21.36
N LEU A 485 15.23 -12.10 -20.75
CA LEU A 485 15.41 -11.43 -19.47
C LEU A 485 15.97 -12.38 -18.39
N PRO A 486 16.91 -11.91 -17.55
CA PRO A 486 17.37 -10.52 -17.42
C PRO A 486 18.48 -10.10 -18.40
N MET A 487 18.84 -10.92 -19.38
CA MET A 487 19.76 -10.50 -20.44
C MET A 487 19.03 -9.56 -21.39
N THR A 488 19.67 -8.44 -21.72
CA THR A 488 19.15 -7.44 -22.64
C THR A 488 20.25 -6.99 -23.59
N PHE A 489 19.90 -6.24 -24.62
CA PHE A 489 20.88 -5.73 -25.55
C PHE A 489 21.35 -4.32 -25.21
N VAL A 490 22.66 -4.09 -25.25
CA VAL A 490 23.30 -2.78 -25.04
C VAL A 490 24.28 -2.46 -26.17
N HIS A 491 24.71 -1.22 -26.30
CA HIS A 491 25.74 -0.82 -27.27
C HIS A 491 27.12 -0.92 -26.63
N SER A 492 28.13 -1.37 -27.39
CA SER A 492 29.53 -1.22 -26.99
C SER A 492 29.97 0.23 -27.17
N PHE A 493 30.54 0.83 -26.13
CA PHE A 493 31.05 2.20 -26.17
C PHE A 493 32.19 2.36 -27.19
N ASN A 494 33.08 1.36 -27.27
CA ASN A 494 34.30 1.44 -28.09
C ASN A 494 34.05 1.13 -29.58
N ASN A 495 33.16 0.19 -29.89
CA ASN A 495 33.01 -0.35 -31.25
C ASN A 495 31.60 -0.17 -31.84
N ASN A 496 30.69 0.53 -31.14
CA ASN A 496 29.31 0.79 -31.53
C ASN A 496 28.54 -0.47 -32.01
N THR A 497 28.90 -1.63 -31.47
CA THR A 497 28.29 -2.93 -31.78
C THR A 497 27.23 -3.25 -30.74
N LYS A 498 26.08 -3.79 -31.15
CA LYS A 498 25.02 -4.20 -30.20
C LYS A 498 25.32 -5.57 -29.62
N LEU A 499 25.36 -5.68 -28.30
CA LEU A 499 25.79 -6.86 -27.57
C LEU A 499 24.69 -7.39 -26.67
N LEU A 500 24.56 -8.72 -26.58
CA LEU A 500 23.71 -9.35 -25.56
C LEU A 500 24.47 -9.37 -24.23
N THR A 501 23.90 -8.73 -23.22
CA THR A 501 24.49 -8.62 -21.88
C THR A 501 24.43 -9.93 -21.11
N ASN A 502 25.37 -10.11 -20.19
CA ASN A 502 25.43 -11.25 -19.29
C ASN A 502 24.57 -11.06 -18.03
N ALA A 503 24.12 -12.13 -17.39
CA ALA A 503 23.48 -12.09 -16.07
C ALA A 503 24.49 -12.07 -14.90
N ASP A 504 25.71 -12.61 -15.05
CA ASP A 504 26.70 -12.76 -13.95
C ASP A 504 28.16 -12.54 -14.42
N ASN A 505 28.87 -11.52 -13.91
CA ASN A 505 30.08 -10.94 -14.55
C ASN A 505 31.40 -11.70 -14.37
N LEU A 506 31.40 -12.97 -13.97
CA LEU A 506 32.65 -13.72 -13.85
C LEU A 506 33.06 -14.27 -15.23
N ASP A 507 34.08 -13.67 -15.83
CA ASP A 507 34.89 -14.18 -16.94
C ASP A 507 34.20 -14.43 -18.31
N ARG A 508 33.11 -13.70 -18.63
CA ARG A 508 32.33 -13.98 -19.85
C ARG A 508 32.53 -13.00 -21.01
N CYS A 509 32.70 -13.58 -22.20
CA CYS A 509 32.61 -12.93 -23.51
C CYS A 509 31.14 -12.56 -23.90
N ALA A 510 30.91 -11.33 -24.37
CA ALA A 510 29.60 -10.90 -24.87
C ALA A 510 29.31 -11.47 -26.28
N LEU A 511 28.04 -11.79 -26.57
CA LEU A 511 27.61 -12.21 -27.91
C LEU A 511 27.18 -11.00 -28.75
N ASN A 512 27.70 -10.90 -29.97
CA ASN A 512 27.29 -9.88 -30.92
C ASN A 512 25.83 -10.14 -31.39
N ALA A 513 24.94 -9.17 -31.17
CA ALA A 513 23.54 -9.26 -31.55
C ALA A 513 23.32 -9.43 -33.06
N GLU A 514 24.30 -9.03 -33.88
CA GLU A 514 24.27 -9.16 -35.33
C GLU A 514 24.76 -10.54 -35.81
N HIS A 515 25.32 -11.36 -34.92
CA HIS A 515 25.75 -12.71 -35.28
C HIS A 515 24.55 -13.54 -35.77
N PRO A 516 24.66 -14.29 -36.88
CA PRO A 516 23.53 -15.03 -37.46
C PRO A 516 22.81 -15.95 -36.48
N PHE A 517 23.53 -16.54 -35.51
CA PHE A 517 22.94 -17.31 -34.42
C PHE A 517 21.93 -16.51 -33.61
N LEU A 518 22.31 -15.33 -33.09
CA LEU A 518 21.42 -14.53 -32.26
C LEU A 518 20.26 -13.96 -33.07
N VAL A 519 20.50 -13.51 -34.30
CA VAL A 519 19.42 -13.08 -35.20
C VAL A 519 18.40 -14.20 -35.41
N TRP A 520 18.88 -15.42 -35.65
CA TRP A 520 18.03 -16.60 -35.80
C TRP A 520 17.31 -16.97 -34.50
N LEU A 521 18.01 -16.96 -33.37
CA LEU A 521 17.45 -17.29 -32.05
C LEU A 521 16.31 -16.32 -31.71
N MET A 522 16.52 -15.02 -31.90
CA MET A 522 15.53 -13.97 -31.65
C MET A 522 14.30 -14.10 -32.54
N LYS A 523 14.49 -14.42 -33.82
CA LYS A 523 13.36 -14.64 -34.75
C LYS A 523 12.47 -15.83 -34.35
N ASN A 524 13.03 -16.81 -33.63
CA ASN A 524 12.33 -18.04 -33.25
C ASN A 524 12.02 -18.14 -31.74
N ALA A 525 12.38 -17.15 -30.93
CA ALA A 525 12.37 -17.21 -29.46
C ALA A 525 10.98 -17.58 -28.90
N GLU A 526 9.92 -16.90 -29.34
CA GLU A 526 8.55 -17.14 -28.86
C GLU A 526 8.08 -18.57 -29.19
N PHE A 527 8.35 -19.03 -30.41
CA PHE A 527 8.01 -20.39 -30.83
C PHE A 527 8.80 -21.44 -30.03
N LEU A 528 10.09 -21.22 -29.83
CA LEU A 528 10.95 -22.09 -29.02
C LEU A 528 10.49 -22.14 -27.55
N ALA A 529 10.12 -21.00 -26.97
CA ALA A 529 9.64 -20.90 -25.59
C ALA A 529 8.34 -21.70 -25.36
N ILE A 530 7.43 -21.68 -26.33
CA ILE A 530 6.15 -22.40 -26.27
C ILE A 530 6.34 -23.89 -26.61
N ARG A 531 6.94 -24.19 -27.77
CA ARG A 531 6.96 -25.55 -28.35
C ARG A 531 8.08 -26.43 -27.80
N TYR A 532 9.17 -25.81 -27.37
CA TYR A 532 10.41 -26.47 -26.92
C TYR A 532 10.86 -25.98 -25.54
N LYS A 533 9.92 -25.81 -24.62
CA LYS A 533 10.12 -25.22 -23.28
C LYS A 533 11.35 -25.70 -22.52
N SER A 534 11.65 -27.01 -22.51
CA SER A 534 12.82 -27.57 -21.81
C SER A 534 14.15 -27.18 -22.47
N LEU A 535 14.21 -27.28 -23.80
CA LEU A 535 15.34 -26.87 -24.63
C LEU A 535 15.58 -25.37 -24.54
N TRP A 536 14.52 -24.56 -24.61
CA TRP A 536 14.56 -23.11 -24.43
C TRP A 536 15.11 -22.73 -23.05
N LYS A 537 14.58 -23.35 -21.98
CA LYS A 537 15.07 -23.14 -20.61
C LYS A 537 16.56 -23.48 -20.48
N ARG A 538 17.02 -24.55 -21.13
CA ARG A 538 18.43 -24.98 -21.12
C ARG A 538 19.33 -24.01 -21.87
N ILE A 539 19.02 -23.69 -23.12
CA ILE A 539 19.88 -22.80 -23.93
C ILE A 539 19.94 -21.40 -23.33
N ARG A 540 18.81 -20.86 -22.82
CA ARG A 540 18.79 -19.59 -22.11
C ARG A 540 19.70 -19.64 -20.89
N LYS A 541 19.58 -20.67 -20.05
CA LYS A 541 20.44 -20.86 -18.86
C LYS A 541 21.94 -20.90 -19.25
N ASN A 542 22.27 -21.63 -20.30
CA ASN A 542 23.67 -21.84 -20.72
C ASN A 542 24.25 -20.59 -21.37
N ILE A 543 23.48 -19.88 -22.19
CA ILE A 543 23.84 -18.55 -22.68
C ILE A 543 23.95 -17.59 -21.49
N CYS A 544 23.19 -17.71 -20.42
CA CYS A 544 23.31 -16.83 -19.26
C CYS A 544 24.57 -17.05 -18.40
N LEU A 545 25.13 -18.27 -18.35
CA LEU A 545 25.97 -18.68 -17.20
C LEU A 545 27.33 -19.29 -17.54
N LEU A 546 27.59 -19.55 -18.83
CA LEU A 546 28.81 -20.24 -19.26
C LEU A 546 29.79 -19.27 -19.93
N ASP A 547 31.09 -19.58 -19.85
CA ASP A 547 32.13 -18.95 -20.65
C ASP A 547 31.96 -19.27 -22.16
N SER A 548 32.79 -18.65 -23.01
CA SER A 548 32.69 -18.81 -24.48
C SER A 548 32.89 -20.25 -24.95
N GLU A 549 33.82 -21.00 -24.36
CA GLU A 549 34.16 -22.37 -24.73
C GLU A 549 32.98 -23.33 -24.44
N HIS A 550 32.42 -23.24 -23.24
CA HIS A 550 31.28 -24.05 -22.83
C HIS A 550 29.99 -23.60 -23.55
N MET A 551 29.81 -22.31 -23.77
CA MET A 551 28.64 -21.76 -24.46
C MET A 551 28.55 -22.22 -25.92
N LYS A 552 29.68 -22.23 -26.65
CA LYS A 552 29.73 -22.75 -28.02
C LYS A 552 29.25 -24.19 -28.10
N THR A 553 29.77 -25.04 -27.22
CA THR A 553 29.40 -26.47 -27.16
C THR A 553 27.89 -26.64 -26.92
N GLU A 554 27.32 -25.84 -26.02
CA GLU A 554 25.89 -25.88 -25.71
C GLU A 554 25.01 -25.33 -26.84
N ILE A 555 25.45 -24.28 -27.53
CA ILE A 555 24.79 -23.75 -28.73
C ILE A 555 24.77 -24.81 -29.83
N ASP A 556 25.90 -25.47 -30.09
CA ASP A 556 26.00 -26.53 -31.09
C ASP A 556 25.07 -27.71 -30.77
N ASN A 557 25.04 -28.14 -29.52
CA ASN A 557 24.16 -29.22 -29.07
C ASN A 557 22.68 -28.84 -29.21
N PHE A 558 22.34 -27.60 -28.84
CA PHE A 558 20.98 -27.06 -29.01
C PHE A 558 20.56 -27.02 -30.48
N LEU A 559 21.39 -26.49 -31.38
CA LEU A 559 21.10 -26.41 -32.80
C LEU A 559 20.93 -27.81 -33.41
N LYS A 560 21.80 -28.78 -33.09
CA LYS A 560 21.67 -30.18 -33.53
C LYS A 560 20.37 -30.82 -33.05
N GLU A 561 19.94 -30.53 -31.82
CA GLU A 561 18.67 -31.03 -31.30
C GLU A 561 17.45 -30.42 -32.00
N ILE A 562 17.48 -29.12 -32.32
CA ILE A 562 16.41 -28.49 -33.11
C ILE A 562 16.41 -29.03 -34.55
N GLN A 563 17.58 -29.21 -35.15
CA GLN A 563 17.73 -29.74 -36.51
C GLN A 563 17.12 -31.14 -36.65
N LYS A 564 17.35 -32.02 -35.66
CA LYS A 564 16.78 -33.38 -35.62
C LYS A 564 15.25 -33.38 -35.59
N ARG A 565 14.63 -32.33 -35.05
CA ARG A 565 13.17 -32.22 -34.93
C ARG A 565 12.52 -31.68 -36.22
N GLY A 566 13.27 -30.93 -37.03
CA GLY A 566 12.87 -30.53 -38.39
C GLY A 566 11.74 -29.49 -38.48
N GLU A 567 11.25 -28.95 -37.37
CA GLU A 567 10.14 -27.97 -37.36
C GLU A 567 10.60 -26.53 -37.61
N ILE A 568 11.91 -26.24 -37.51
CA ILE A 568 12.50 -24.90 -37.72
C ILE A 568 13.70 -25.04 -38.65
N TYR A 569 13.75 -24.21 -39.71
CA TYR A 569 14.90 -24.14 -40.60
C TYR A 569 16.11 -23.51 -39.89
N ILE A 570 17.25 -24.18 -39.96
CA ILE A 570 18.54 -23.72 -39.40
C ILE A 570 19.46 -23.34 -40.57
N PRO A 571 19.80 -22.04 -40.75
CA PRO A 571 20.74 -21.60 -41.78
C PRO A 571 22.17 -22.12 -41.52
N ASP A 572 22.97 -22.31 -42.58
CA ASP A 572 24.33 -22.84 -42.46
C ASP A 572 25.32 -21.91 -41.75
N ASN A 573 25.00 -20.62 -41.60
CA ASN A 573 25.87 -19.62 -40.99
C ASN A 573 25.57 -19.35 -39.50
N VAL A 574 24.66 -20.09 -38.86
CA VAL A 574 24.31 -19.87 -37.44
C VAL A 574 25.24 -20.56 -36.44
N TRP A 575 26.19 -21.37 -36.91
CA TRP A 575 27.14 -22.06 -36.05
C TRP A 575 28.20 -21.09 -35.53
N VAL A 576 28.38 -21.04 -34.22
CA VAL A 576 29.26 -20.07 -33.55
C VAL A 576 30.69 -20.62 -33.48
N LYS A 577 31.68 -19.78 -33.77
CA LYS A 577 33.11 -20.07 -33.62
C LYS A 577 33.68 -19.30 -32.43
N ASP A 578 34.88 -19.68 -32.00
CA ASP A 578 35.54 -19.02 -30.86
C ASP A 578 35.80 -17.53 -31.16
N GLU A 579 36.08 -17.21 -32.43
CA GLU A 579 36.28 -15.84 -32.94
C GLU A 579 35.01 -14.97 -32.94
N ASP A 580 33.82 -15.57 -32.84
CA ASP A 580 32.53 -14.85 -32.88
C ASP A 580 32.10 -14.33 -31.49
N PHE A 581 32.76 -14.80 -30.43
CA PHE A 581 32.62 -14.24 -29.10
C PHE A 581 33.55 -13.04 -28.97
N LEU A 582 33.06 -11.94 -28.39
CA LEU A 582 33.93 -10.81 -28.07
C LEU A 582 34.79 -11.17 -26.87
N GLU A 583 35.90 -11.86 -27.14
CA GLU A 583 37.19 -11.74 -26.47
C GLU A 583 38.28 -12.55 -27.19
N LEU A 584 39.14 -11.82 -27.89
CA LEU A 584 40.59 -11.99 -27.82
C LEU A 584 41.15 -10.66 -28.32
N PHE A 585 41.53 -9.76 -27.41
CA PHE A 585 42.79 -9.01 -27.48
C PHE A 585 43.11 -8.36 -26.15
#